data_AF-A0A1F5EHK8-F1
#
_entry.id   AF-A0A1F5EHK8-F1
#
_cell.length_a   1.000
_cell.length_b   1.000
_cell.length_c   1.000
_cell.angle_alpha   90.00
_cell.angle_beta   90.00
_cell.angle_gamma   90.00
#
_symmetry.space_group_name_H-M   'P 1'
#
loop_
_entity.id
_entity.type
_entity.pdbx_description
1 polymer ?
#
loop_
_entity_poly.entity_id
_entity_poly.type
_entity_poly.pdbx_seq_one_letter_code
_entity_poly.pdbx_strand_id
1 'polypeptide(L)'
;MITVIIVYEIKKGGKRTVQTNATIEVVKEILHSWIVNQFGEERDIREANHKEIYTIQIKVDQNDGIFLTESDTGNDRFTAGIVERMLILLPSIEIIAL
;
A
#
# COMPACT_ATOMS: atom_id res chain seq x y z
N MET A 1 -4.32 -16.46 1.78
CA MET A 1 -3.72 -15.24 1.19
C MET A 1 -4.55 -14.03 1.59
N ILE A 2 -3.91 -13.03 2.21
CA ILE A 2 -4.54 -11.76 2.53
C ILE A 2 -4.27 -10.78 1.40
N THR A 3 -5.27 -9.97 1.04
CA THR A 3 -5.14 -8.94 0.01
C THR A 3 -5.47 -7.59 0.62
N VAL A 4 -4.60 -6.62 0.40
CA VAL A 4 -4.79 -5.22 0.79
C VAL A 4 -4.70 -4.37 -0.47
N ILE A 5 -5.81 -3.71 -0.84
CA ILE A 5 -5.88 -2.81 -1.99
C ILE A 5 -6.01 -1.38 -1.46
N ILE A 6 -4.99 -0.58 -1.72
CA ILE A 6 -4.94 0.84 -1.42
C ILE A 6 -5.40 1.60 -2.66
N VAL A 7 -6.39 2.47 -2.49
CA VAL A 7 -6.74 3.50 -3.48
C VAL A 7 -6.38 4.85 -2.88
N TYR A 8 -5.52 5.59 -3.58
CA TYR A 8 -4.98 6.86 -3.09
C TYR A 8 -5.13 7.97 -4.13
N GLU A 9 -5.88 9.01 -3.79
CA GLU A 9 -5.99 10.24 -4.58
C GLU A 9 -5.04 11.34 -4.03
N ILE A 10 -4.19 11.90 -4.90
CA ILE A 10 -3.17 12.91 -4.51
C ILE A 10 -3.80 14.20 -3.99
N LYS A 11 -4.98 14.57 -4.52
CA LYS A 11 -5.60 15.86 -4.24
C LYS A 11 -5.88 16.02 -2.75
N LYS A 12 -5.73 17.24 -2.24
CA LYS A 12 -6.05 17.55 -0.83
C LYS A 12 -7.53 17.25 -0.59
N GLY A 13 -7.81 16.38 0.38
CA GLY A 13 -9.17 15.89 0.67
C GLY A 13 -9.68 14.82 -0.30
N GLY A 14 -8.82 14.30 -1.19
CA GLY A 14 -9.15 13.22 -2.10
C GLY A 14 -9.40 11.90 -1.39
N LYS A 15 -10.03 10.97 -2.12
CA LYS A 15 -10.42 9.65 -1.63
C LYS A 15 -9.19 8.83 -1.23
N ARG A 16 -9.26 8.21 -0.04
CA ARG A 16 -8.25 7.30 0.48
C ARG A 16 -8.98 6.13 1.12
N THR A 17 -8.88 4.96 0.51
CA THR A 17 -9.58 3.77 0.99
C THR A 17 -8.66 2.58 1.00
N VAL A 18 -8.89 1.68 1.94
CA VAL A 18 -8.28 0.35 1.96
C VAL A 18 -9.38 -0.67 1.75
N GLN A 19 -9.23 -1.55 0.77
CA GLN A 19 -10.09 -2.72 0.59
C GLN A 19 -9.31 -3.96 1.04
N THR A 20 -9.89 -4.79 1.89
CA THR A 20 -9.19 -5.95 2.44
C THR A 20 -10.14 -7.08 2.83
N ASN A 21 -9.62 -8.32 2.83
CA ASN A 21 -10.29 -9.49 3.41
C ASN A 21 -9.81 -9.81 4.84
N ALA A 22 -9.07 -8.89 5.48
CA ALA A 22 -8.51 -9.05 6.82
C ALA A 22 -8.97 -7.93 7.77
N THR A 23 -8.74 -8.13 9.07
CA THR A 23 -9.05 -7.10 10.08
C THR A 23 -8.08 -5.92 9.98
N ILE A 24 -8.46 -4.78 10.57
CA ILE A 24 -7.64 -3.57 10.56
C ILE A 24 -6.27 -3.78 11.24
N GLU A 25 -6.23 -4.58 12.31
CA GLU A 25 -4.99 -4.91 13.02
C GLU A 25 -4.02 -5.67 12.10
N VAL A 26 -4.56 -6.63 11.34
CA VAL A 26 -3.77 -7.43 10.39
C VAL A 26 -3.33 -6.57 9.21
N VAL A 27 -4.19 -5.68 8.70
CA VAL A 27 -3.78 -4.71 7.67
C VAL A 27 -2.62 -3.85 8.16
N LYS A 28 -2.70 -3.33 9.38
CA LYS A 28 -1.65 -2.49 9.97
C LYS A 28 -0.31 -3.23 10.03
N GLU A 29 -0.34 -4.49 10.45
CA GLU A 29 0.84 -5.36 10.49
C GLU A 29 1.42 -5.59 9.09
N ILE A 30 0.57 -5.91 8.11
CA ILE A 30 0.96 -6.14 6.71
C ILE A 30 1.63 -4.91 6.11
N LEU A 31 1.01 -3.73 6.24
CA LEU A 31 1.57 -2.50 5.68
C LEU A 31 2.91 -2.15 6.36
N HIS A 32 3.02 -2.32 7.67
CA HIS A 32 4.27 -2.07 8.40
C HIS A 32 5.37 -3.05 7.96
N SER A 33 5.10 -4.35 7.94
CA SER A 33 6.06 -5.37 7.52
C SER A 33 6.48 -5.20 6.06
N TRP A 34 5.55 -4.82 5.18
CA TRP A 34 5.85 -4.53 3.78
C TRP A 34 6.82 -3.34 3.64
N ILE A 35 6.60 -2.24 4.38
CA ILE A 35 7.50 -1.06 4.38
C ILE A 35 8.90 -1.44 4.85
N VAL A 36 8.99 -2.24 5.93
CA VAL A 36 10.29 -2.68 6.46
C VAL A 36 11.07 -3.48 5.41
N ASN A 37 10.38 -4.30 4.61
CA ASN A 37 10.98 -5.05 3.52
C ASN A 37 11.43 -4.20 2.32
N GLN A 38 11.09 -2.91 2.26
CA GLN A 38 11.61 -2.01 1.23
C GLN A 38 12.95 -1.37 1.63
N PHE A 39 13.38 -1.49 2.89
CA PHE A 39 14.65 -0.92 3.33
C PHE A 39 15.84 -1.73 2.80
N GLY A 40 16.82 -1.03 2.22
CA GLY A 40 18.02 -1.67 1.65
C GLY A 40 17.89 -2.03 0.18
N GLU A 41 16.71 -1.84 -0.41
CA GLU A 41 16.53 -1.91 -1.86
C GLU A 41 17.36 -0.84 -2.58
N GLU A 42 17.89 -1.18 -3.75
CA GLU A 42 18.67 -0.25 -4.56
C GLU A 42 17.83 0.96 -4.96
N ARG A 43 18.52 2.05 -5.30
CA ARG A 43 17.84 3.28 -5.69
C ARG A 43 17.01 3.06 -6.95
N ASP A 44 15.70 3.13 -6.82
CA ASP A 44 14.80 3.14 -7.97
C ASP A 44 14.98 4.43 -8.78
N ILE A 45 15.47 4.28 -10.02
CA ILE A 45 15.74 5.37 -10.97
C ILE A 45 14.58 5.65 -11.91
N ARG A 46 13.51 4.83 -11.88
CA ARG A 46 12.33 5.02 -12.74
C ARG A 46 11.58 6.29 -12.33
N GLU A 47 10.88 6.91 -13.27
CA GLU A 47 10.01 8.03 -12.95
C GLU A 47 8.67 7.54 -12.40
N ALA A 48 8.06 8.33 -11.52
CA ALA A 48 6.70 8.07 -11.07
C ALA A 48 5.70 8.37 -12.20
N ASN A 49 4.66 7.54 -12.31
CA ASN A 49 3.53 7.83 -13.17
C ASN A 49 2.79 9.06 -12.64
N HIS A 50 2.47 10.01 -13.51
CA HIS A 50 1.71 11.21 -13.17
C HIS A 50 0.21 10.96 -13.35
N LYS A 51 -0.46 10.56 -12.27
CA LYS A 51 -1.90 10.28 -12.21
C LYS A 51 -2.52 10.98 -11.01
N GLU A 52 -3.83 11.16 -11.01
CA GLU A 52 -4.53 11.70 -9.84
C GLU A 52 -4.87 10.61 -8.82
N ILE A 53 -5.14 9.40 -9.31
CA ILE A 53 -5.56 8.24 -8.51
C ILE A 53 -4.58 7.09 -8.78
N TYR A 54 -4.13 6.48 -7.69
CA TYR A 54 -3.23 5.33 -7.67
C TYR A 54 -3.89 4.14 -7.00
N THR A 55 -3.54 2.95 -7.47
CA THR A 55 -3.93 1.67 -6.89
C THR A 55 -2.68 0.85 -6.58
N ILE A 56 -2.57 0.42 -5.33
CA ILE A 56 -1.51 -0.47 -4.87
C ILE A 56 -2.18 -1.70 -4.26
N GLN A 57 -1.85 -2.87 -4.77
CA GLN A 57 -2.32 -4.14 -4.25
C GLN A 57 -1.16 -4.91 -3.63
N ILE A 58 -1.27 -5.20 -2.34
CA ILE A 58 -0.32 -6.00 -1.58
C ILE A 58 -1.02 -7.30 -1.21
N LYS A 59 -0.52 -8.42 -1.72
CA LYS A 59 -0.95 -9.77 -1.32
C LYS A 59 0.13 -10.38 -0.46
N VAL A 60 -0.26 -11.05 0.62
CA VAL A 60 0.67 -11.78 1.48
C VAL A 60 0.17 -13.20 1.73
N ASP A 61 1.08 -14.16 1.60
CA ASP A 61 0.87 -15.49 2.14
C ASP A 61 1.27 -15.49 3.62
N GLN A 62 0.31 -15.81 4.50
CA GLN A 62 0.57 -15.83 5.94
C GLN A 62 1.53 -16.93 6.37
N ASN A 63 1.73 -17.97 5.55
CA ASN A 63 2.61 -19.08 5.90
C ASN A 63 4.07 -18.75 5.61
N ASP A 64 4.32 -18.06 4.50
CA ASP A 64 5.68 -17.85 3.98
C ASP A 64 6.17 -16.41 4.13
N GLY A 65 5.29 -15.47 4.51
CA GLY A 65 5.63 -14.04 4.64
C GLY A 65 6.00 -13.38 3.30
N ILE A 66 5.73 -14.05 2.18
CA ILE A 66 6.05 -13.56 0.84
C ILE A 66 5.01 -12.52 0.44
N PHE A 67 5.51 -11.34 0.05
CA PHE A 67 4.70 -10.25 -0.48
C PHE A 67 4.68 -10.28 -2.01
N LEU A 68 3.49 -10.19 -2.60
CA LEU A 68 3.31 -9.87 -4.01
C LEU A 68 2.72 -8.47 -4.10
N THR A 69 3.37 -7.59 -4.84
CA THR A 69 2.97 -6.19 -4.96
C THR A 69 2.69 -5.84 -6.41
N GLU A 70 1.50 -5.32 -6.66
CA GLU A 70 1.11 -4.74 -7.95
C GLU A 70 0.79 -3.25 -7.70
N SER A 71 1.40 -2.36 -8.47
CA SER A 71 1.29 -0.91 -8.25
C SER A 71 1.29 -0.17 -9.58
N ASP A 72 0.42 0.82 -9.73
CA ASP A 72 0.34 1.68 -10.91
C ASP A 72 1.10 3.01 -10.76
N THR A 73 1.94 3.14 -9.73
CA THR A 73 2.69 4.35 -9.39
C THR A 73 3.93 4.59 -10.26
N GLY A 74 4.43 3.57 -10.96
CA GLY A 74 5.60 3.66 -11.85
C GLY A 74 6.97 3.62 -11.16
N ASN A 75 7.03 3.85 -9.84
CA ASN A 75 8.26 3.83 -9.06
C ASN A 75 8.00 3.32 -7.62
N ASP A 76 8.90 2.48 -7.12
CA ASP A 76 8.77 1.75 -5.86
C ASP A 76 8.94 2.69 -4.66
N ARG A 77 9.80 3.72 -4.75
CA ARG A 77 9.90 4.77 -3.73
C ARG A 77 8.59 5.54 -3.59
N PHE A 78 7.90 5.81 -4.71
CA PHE A 78 6.61 6.47 -4.65
C PHE A 78 5.51 5.54 -4.11
N THR A 79 5.52 4.27 -4.50
CA THR A 79 4.68 3.22 -3.88
C THR A 79 4.88 3.21 -2.36
N ALA A 80 6.13 3.15 -1.89
CA ALA A 80 6.45 3.08 -0.48
C ALA A 80 5.98 4.32 0.29
N GLY A 81 6.14 5.51 -0.28
CA GLY A 81 5.63 6.75 0.33
C GLY A 81 4.10 6.76 0.47
N ILE A 82 3.36 6.22 -0.51
CA ILE A 82 1.90 6.07 -0.42
C ILE A 82 1.53 5.05 0.66
N VAL A 83 2.20 3.89 0.69
CA VAL A 83 1.94 2.84 1.70
C VAL A 83 2.20 3.36 3.11
N GLU A 84 3.33 4.04 3.34
CA GLU A 84 3.66 4.69 4.61
C GLU A 84 2.59 5.72 5.01
N ARG A 85 2.18 6.57 4.04
CA ARG A 85 1.11 7.55 4.28
C ARG A 85 -0.20 6.89 4.67
N MET A 86 -0.57 5.78 4.04
CA MET A 86 -1.80 5.05 4.32
C MET A 86 -1.75 4.34 5.67
N LEU A 87 -0.59 3.82 6.08
CA LEU A 87 -0.39 3.25 7.41
C LEU A 87 -0.64 4.29 8.52
N ILE A 88 -0.15 5.52 8.34
CA ILE A 88 -0.37 6.63 9.29
C ILE A 88 -1.84 7.02 9.34
N LEU A 89 -2.50 7.07 8.18
CA LEU A 89 -3.89 7.49 8.06
C LEU A 89 -4.91 6.38 8.38
N LEU A 90 -4.46 5.13 8.54
CA LEU A 90 -5.30 3.94 8.72
C LEU A 90 -6.42 4.11 9.77
N PRO A 91 -6.19 4.74 10.95
CA PRO A 91 -7.24 4.96 11.96
C PRO A 91 -8.36 5.94 11.52
N SER A 92 -8.19 6.64 10.40
CA SER A 92 -9.02 7.76 9.95
C SER A 92 -9.55 7.63 8.53
N ILE A 93 -9.27 6.51 7.87
CA ILE A 93 -9.71 6.24 6.49
C ILE A 93 -10.78 5.16 6.48
N GLU A 94 -11.53 5.13 5.38
CA GLU A 94 -12.52 4.10 5.14
C GLU A 94 -11.84 2.76 4.81
N ILE A 95 -12.26 1.72 5.53
CA ILE A 95 -11.88 0.33 5.27
C ILE A 95 -13.10 -0.40 4.73
N ILE A 96 -12.94 -1.02 3.57
CA ILE A 96 -13.98 -1.71 2.82
C ILE A 96 -13.64 -3.20 2.82
N ALA A 97 -14.61 -4.05 3.17
CA ALA A 97 -14.42 -5.49 3.06
C ALA A 97 -14.37 -5.91 1.59
N LEU A 98 -13.43 -6.80 1.24
CA LEU A 98 -13.34 -7.47 -0.06
C LEU A 98 -14.26 -8.69 -0.15
#